data_AF-A0A161RAG0-F1
#
_entry.id   AF-A0A161RAG0-F1
#
_cell.length_a   1.000
_cell.length_b   1.000
_cell.length_c   1.000
_cell.angle_alpha   90.00
_cell.angle_beta   90.00
_cell.angle_gamma   90.00
#
_symmetry.space_group_name_H-M   'P 1'
#
loop_
_entity.id
_entity.type
_entity.pdbx_description
1 polymer ?
#
loop_
_entity_poly.entity_id
_entity_poly.type
_entity_poly.pdbx_seq_one_letter_code
_entity_poly.pdbx_strand_id
1 'polypeptide(L)'
;MAASRFFRSFATPLTCVGLAVVLGVAVVSPASADTVIDGPVDLGTAATYGVLGASTVTNTGPTRVEGDLGLSPGTSITGFGGPTDGVVTGAIHQTDADAERAQGDAAKAYGVAASLTPTQTGLGELDGLSLTPGVYDGGALALADTGQLTLAGSAESVWVFRAASSLTIGSGTRIVITGGASSCNVFW
;
A
#
# COMPACT_ATOMS: atom_id res chain seq x y z
N MET A 1 17.14 4.93 93.55
CA MET A 1 16.28 5.45 92.47
C MET A 1 17.19 6.18 91.48
N ALA A 2 17.48 5.53 90.33
CA ALA A 2 18.07 5.98 89.05
C ALA A 2 19.16 7.09 89.00
N ALA A 3 20.21 7.07 88.16
CA ALA A 3 20.83 6.09 87.28
C ALA A 3 22.18 6.69 86.76
N SER A 4 23.18 5.81 86.64
CA SER A 4 24.34 5.76 85.72
C SER A 4 24.81 6.98 84.90
N ARG A 5 26.14 7.24 84.96
CA ARG A 5 26.97 7.79 83.86
C ARG A 5 28.38 7.19 83.90
N PHE A 6 28.70 6.30 82.95
CA PHE A 6 30.08 5.84 82.69
C PHE A 6 30.62 6.53 81.43
N PHE A 7 31.88 6.94 81.52
CA PHE A 7 32.62 7.73 80.54
C PHE A 7 33.17 6.88 79.37
N ARG A 8 33.39 7.60 78.26
CA ARG A 8 33.74 7.18 76.89
C ARG A 8 35.21 6.74 76.70
N SER A 9 35.46 5.93 75.67
CA SER A 9 36.29 6.27 74.48
C SER A 9 36.72 5.01 73.69
N PHE A 10 36.19 4.81 72.47
CA PHE A 10 36.79 5.05 71.15
C PHE A 10 37.64 3.90 70.58
N ALA A 11 37.11 3.23 69.55
CA ALA A 11 37.84 2.73 68.40
C ALA A 11 36.87 2.64 67.19
N THR A 12 37.25 3.27 66.09
CA THR A 12 36.50 3.53 64.84
C THR A 12 36.38 2.30 63.91
N PRO A 13 35.25 2.10 63.21
CA PRO A 13 35.17 1.13 62.11
C PRO A 13 35.59 1.75 60.77
N LEU A 14 36.35 0.95 60.00
CA LEU A 14 36.76 1.18 58.62
C LEU A 14 35.53 1.12 57.70
N THR A 15 35.19 2.21 57.01
CA THR A 15 34.15 2.24 55.98
C THR A 15 34.74 1.87 54.63
N CYS A 16 34.38 0.69 54.10
CA CYS A 16 34.66 0.31 52.73
C CYS A 16 33.72 1.07 51.78
N VAL A 17 34.28 1.92 50.93
CA VAL A 17 33.57 2.59 49.83
C VAL A 17 33.38 1.56 48.71
N GLY A 18 32.15 1.07 48.52
CA GLY A 18 31.77 0.27 47.36
C GLY A 18 31.42 1.19 46.18
N LEU A 19 32.28 1.24 45.16
CA LEU A 19 32.00 1.93 43.90
C LEU A 19 31.04 1.08 43.07
N ALA A 20 29.75 1.41 43.09
CA ALA A 20 28.76 0.81 42.19
C ALA A 20 28.92 1.43 40.80
N VAL A 21 29.55 0.70 39.87
CA VAL A 21 29.54 1.05 38.45
C VAL A 21 28.18 0.63 37.88
N VAL A 22 27.30 1.60 37.67
CA VAL A 22 26.04 1.40 36.93
C VAL A 22 26.40 1.45 35.43
N LEU A 23 26.46 0.29 34.78
CA LEU A 23 26.46 0.23 33.31
C LEU A 23 25.06 0.65 32.82
N GLY A 24 24.96 1.87 32.30
CA GLY A 24 23.80 2.28 31.53
C GLY A 24 23.78 1.54 30.20
N VAL A 25 22.90 0.56 30.05
CA VAL A 25 22.60 -0.05 28.74
C VAL A 25 21.89 1.01 27.91
N ALA A 26 22.57 1.55 26.90
CA ALA A 26 21.94 2.37 25.89
C ALA A 26 21.01 1.45 25.06
N VAL A 27 19.71 1.54 25.31
CA VAL A 27 18.70 0.99 24.40
C VAL A 27 18.76 1.78 23.10
N VAL A 28 19.44 1.22 22.11
CA VAL A 28 19.40 1.72 20.73
C VAL A 28 18.07 1.27 20.17
N SER A 29 17.08 2.16 20.15
CA SER A 29 15.83 1.90 19.42
C SER A 29 16.18 1.73 17.94
N PRO A 30 15.69 0.68 17.24
CA PRO A 30 15.82 0.63 15.80
C PRO A 30 15.12 1.86 15.22
N ALA A 31 15.85 2.69 14.47
CA ALA A 31 15.23 3.72 13.67
C ALA A 31 14.46 3.03 12.55
N SER A 32 13.13 3.02 12.62
CA SER A 32 12.30 2.66 11.47
C SER A 32 12.33 3.83 10.50
N ALA A 33 12.95 3.63 9.33
CA ALA A 33 12.88 4.59 8.24
C ALA A 33 11.54 4.44 7.53
N ASP A 34 10.91 5.58 7.26
CA ASP A 34 9.63 5.62 6.57
C ASP A 34 9.82 5.41 5.06
N THR A 35 9.06 4.49 4.46
CA THR A 35 9.02 4.33 3.01
C THR A 35 8.01 5.30 2.43
N VAL A 36 8.51 6.44 1.98
CA VAL A 36 7.69 7.50 1.38
C VAL A 36 7.56 7.25 -0.12
N ILE A 37 6.46 7.74 -0.69
CA ILE A 37 6.22 7.71 -2.13
C ILE A 37 7.24 8.60 -2.86
N ASP A 38 7.96 8.03 -3.83
CA ASP A 38 9.00 8.70 -4.63
C ASP A 38 8.70 8.51 -6.12
N GLY A 39 7.53 9.02 -6.53
CA GLY A 39 7.00 8.88 -7.89
C GLY A 39 5.98 7.74 -8.05
N PRO A 40 5.52 7.51 -9.29
CA PRO A 40 4.56 6.47 -9.60
C PRO A 40 5.11 5.07 -9.29
N VAL A 41 4.24 4.14 -8.91
CA VAL A 41 4.63 2.73 -8.71
C VAL A 41 5.02 2.13 -10.06
N ASP A 42 6.25 1.63 -10.17
CA ASP A 42 6.75 1.00 -11.39
C ASP A 42 6.06 -0.34 -11.64
N LEU A 43 5.28 -0.41 -12.72
CA LEU A 43 4.55 -1.61 -13.13
C LEU A 43 5.42 -2.57 -13.96
N GLY A 44 6.64 -2.18 -14.35
CA GLY A 44 7.51 -2.97 -15.22
C GLY A 44 6.80 -3.34 -16.52
N THR A 45 6.89 -4.62 -16.93
CA THR A 45 6.23 -5.07 -18.17
C THR A 45 4.71 -5.15 -18.04
N ALA A 46 4.12 -5.07 -16.84
CA ALA A 46 2.67 -5.04 -16.69
C ALA A 46 2.04 -3.73 -17.19
N ALA A 47 2.85 -2.66 -17.37
CA ALA A 47 2.38 -1.35 -17.79
C ALA A 47 1.69 -1.31 -19.17
N THR A 48 1.97 -2.29 -20.05
CA THR A 48 1.38 -2.35 -21.41
C THR A 48 0.08 -3.15 -21.49
N TYR A 49 -0.28 -3.83 -20.40
CA TYR A 49 -1.47 -4.67 -20.34
C TYR A 49 -2.69 -3.85 -19.91
N GLY A 50 -3.75 -3.89 -20.71
CA GLY A 50 -5.06 -3.38 -20.29
C GLY A 50 -5.74 -4.30 -19.28
N VAL A 51 -5.47 -5.61 -19.38
CA VAL A 51 -5.94 -6.63 -18.43
C VAL A 51 -4.85 -7.68 -18.23
N LEU A 52 -4.54 -8.00 -16.98
CA LEU A 52 -3.64 -9.08 -16.60
C LEU A 52 -4.31 -9.96 -15.54
N GLY A 53 -4.66 -11.19 -15.90
CA GLY A 53 -5.31 -12.17 -15.02
C GLY A 53 -4.35 -13.29 -14.61
N ALA A 54 -4.62 -13.93 -13.47
CA ALA A 54 -3.84 -15.08 -13.00
C ALA A 54 -4.53 -16.43 -13.26
N SER A 55 -5.78 -16.58 -12.85
CA SER A 55 -6.54 -17.85 -12.92
C SER A 55 -7.38 -17.98 -14.19
N THR A 56 -8.24 -17.00 -14.44
CA THR A 56 -9.10 -16.91 -15.64
C THR A 56 -9.35 -15.45 -15.99
N VAL A 57 -9.62 -15.18 -17.26
CA VAL A 57 -10.18 -13.89 -17.72
C VAL A 57 -11.51 -14.19 -18.41
N THR A 58 -12.59 -13.54 -17.97
CA THR A 58 -13.94 -13.74 -18.52
C THR A 58 -14.56 -12.42 -18.87
N ASN A 59 -15.14 -12.32 -20.06
CA ASN A 59 -15.89 -11.15 -20.50
C ASN A 59 -17.31 -11.51 -20.95
N THR A 60 -18.25 -10.58 -20.75
CA THR A 60 -19.60 -10.65 -21.30
C THR A 60 -19.93 -9.32 -21.96
N GLY A 61 -20.36 -9.36 -23.22
CA GLY A 61 -20.72 -8.17 -23.98
C GLY A 61 -19.53 -7.42 -24.59
N PRO A 62 -19.78 -6.21 -25.13
CA PRO A 62 -18.84 -5.52 -26.02
C PRO A 62 -17.79 -4.69 -25.25
N THR A 63 -16.96 -5.35 -24.45
CA THR A 63 -15.82 -4.70 -23.77
C THR A 63 -14.74 -4.34 -24.78
N ARG A 64 -14.11 -3.17 -24.62
CA ARG A 64 -12.89 -2.81 -25.37
C ARG A 64 -11.72 -2.73 -24.40
N VAL A 65 -10.68 -3.53 -24.64
CA VAL A 65 -9.43 -3.50 -23.89
C VAL A 65 -8.37 -2.75 -24.71
N GLU A 66 -7.93 -1.60 -24.20
CA GLU A 66 -6.76 -0.90 -24.72
C GLU A 66 -5.49 -1.54 -24.18
N GLY A 67 -4.56 -1.91 -25.07
CA GLY A 67 -3.34 -2.63 -24.70
C GLY A 67 -3.49 -4.15 -24.74
N ASP A 68 -2.48 -4.82 -24.19
CA ASP A 68 -2.40 -6.28 -24.22
C ASP A 68 -3.33 -6.92 -23.19
N LEU A 69 -3.75 -8.15 -23.45
CA LEU A 69 -4.49 -8.99 -22.50
C LEU A 69 -3.62 -10.19 -22.13
N GLY A 70 -3.32 -10.32 -20.83
CA GLY A 70 -2.44 -11.37 -20.31
C GLY A 70 -3.15 -12.32 -19.37
N LEU A 71 -2.80 -13.62 -19.43
CA LEU A 71 -3.21 -14.62 -18.45
C LEU A 71 -2.05 -15.58 -18.16
N SER A 72 -1.64 -15.69 -16.88
CA SER A 72 -0.68 -16.71 -16.43
C SER A 72 -0.77 -16.93 -14.91
N PRO A 73 -0.70 -18.16 -14.39
CA PRO A 73 -0.50 -19.44 -15.08
C PRO A 73 -1.81 -20.08 -15.60
N GLY A 74 -2.94 -19.38 -15.46
CA GLY A 74 -4.24 -19.83 -15.94
C GLY A 74 -4.28 -20.07 -17.45
N THR A 75 -5.31 -20.79 -17.90
CA THR A 75 -5.44 -21.29 -19.28
C THR A 75 -6.81 -21.00 -19.91
N SER A 76 -7.62 -20.15 -19.28
CA SER A 76 -8.98 -19.85 -19.74
C SER A 76 -9.19 -18.35 -19.88
N ILE A 77 -9.23 -17.90 -21.14
CA ILE A 77 -9.72 -16.58 -21.55
C ILE A 77 -11.01 -16.80 -22.34
N THR A 78 -12.11 -16.21 -21.90
CA THR A 78 -13.43 -16.35 -22.56
C THR A 78 -14.10 -15.00 -22.80
N GLY A 79 -14.97 -14.94 -23.82
CA GLY A 79 -15.75 -13.75 -24.14
C GLY A 79 -14.98 -12.68 -24.93
N PHE A 80 -13.89 -13.04 -25.59
CA PHE A 80 -13.15 -12.21 -26.53
C PHE A 80 -13.05 -12.93 -27.89
N GLY A 81 -13.33 -12.24 -29.02
CA GLY A 81 -13.10 -12.80 -30.37
C GLY A 81 -14.32 -12.98 -31.30
N GLY A 82 -15.51 -12.51 -30.92
CA GLY A 82 -16.74 -12.55 -31.73
C GLY A 82 -17.40 -11.18 -31.96
N PRO A 83 -18.39 -11.06 -32.89
CA PRO A 83 -19.04 -9.79 -33.24
C PRO A 83 -19.77 -9.08 -32.09
N THR A 84 -20.16 -9.83 -31.06
CA THR A 84 -20.85 -9.37 -29.84
C THR A 84 -19.97 -9.43 -28.59
N ASP A 85 -18.73 -9.89 -28.76
CA ASP A 85 -17.81 -10.20 -27.67
C ASP A 85 -16.83 -9.04 -27.49
N GLY A 86 -15.97 -9.17 -26.48
CA GLY A 86 -14.94 -8.19 -26.21
C GLY A 86 -13.90 -8.12 -27.33
N VAL A 87 -13.30 -6.95 -27.49
CA VAL A 87 -12.20 -6.68 -28.40
C VAL A 87 -10.96 -6.26 -27.62
N VAL A 88 -9.83 -6.89 -27.92
CA VAL A 88 -8.51 -6.49 -27.43
C VAL A 88 -7.79 -5.79 -28.57
N THR A 89 -7.19 -4.63 -28.29
CA THR A 89 -6.48 -3.83 -29.30
C THR A 89 -5.00 -4.22 -29.42
N GLY A 90 -4.41 -4.72 -28.34
CA GLY A 90 -3.07 -5.32 -28.32
C GLY A 90 -3.07 -6.83 -28.58
N ALA A 91 -2.01 -7.49 -28.14
CA ALA A 91 -1.86 -8.94 -28.21
C ALA A 91 -2.55 -9.65 -27.06
N ILE A 92 -2.94 -10.91 -27.29
CA ILE A 92 -3.42 -11.82 -26.24
C ILE A 92 -2.26 -12.76 -25.90
N HIS A 93 -1.79 -12.67 -24.66
CA HIS A 93 -0.72 -13.48 -24.08
C HIS A 93 -1.30 -14.47 -23.08
N GLN A 94 -1.34 -15.76 -23.44
CA GLN A 94 -1.90 -16.81 -22.59
C GLN A 94 -0.85 -17.87 -22.27
N THR A 95 -0.47 -17.94 -21.00
CA THR A 95 0.50 -18.90 -20.47
C THR A 95 1.84 -18.85 -21.23
N ASP A 96 2.26 -17.66 -21.65
CA ASP A 96 3.54 -17.42 -22.29
C ASP A 96 4.50 -16.63 -21.39
N ALA A 97 5.75 -16.49 -21.84
CA ALA A 97 6.81 -15.83 -21.09
C ALA A 97 6.52 -14.33 -20.83
N ASP A 98 5.78 -13.66 -21.72
CA ASP A 98 5.47 -12.24 -21.57
C ASP A 98 4.42 -12.04 -20.46
N ALA A 99 3.35 -12.84 -20.46
CA ALA A 99 2.36 -12.86 -19.38
C ALA A 99 2.95 -13.31 -18.04
N GLU A 100 3.84 -14.31 -18.03
CA GLU A 100 4.57 -14.73 -16.83
C GLU A 100 5.42 -13.60 -16.25
N ARG A 101 6.14 -12.88 -17.11
CA ARG A 101 6.97 -11.75 -16.69
C ARG A 101 6.12 -10.60 -16.16
N ALA A 102 5.03 -10.26 -16.84
CA ALA A 102 4.11 -9.23 -16.41
C ALA A 102 3.49 -9.56 -15.04
N GLN A 103 3.13 -10.81 -14.78
CA GLN A 103 2.67 -11.26 -13.46
C GLN A 103 3.72 -11.04 -12.37
N GLY A 104 4.98 -11.39 -12.66
CA GLY A 104 6.08 -11.17 -11.73
C GLY A 104 6.31 -9.70 -11.42
N ASP A 105 6.24 -8.82 -12.42
CA ASP A 105 6.43 -7.38 -12.24
C ASP A 105 5.22 -6.73 -11.54
N ALA A 106 3.98 -7.14 -11.85
CA ALA A 106 2.78 -6.73 -11.13
C ALA A 106 2.84 -7.11 -9.64
N ALA A 107 3.34 -8.31 -9.31
CA ALA A 107 3.51 -8.74 -7.92
C ALA A 107 4.55 -7.88 -7.16
N LYS A 108 5.63 -7.45 -7.83
CA LYS A 108 6.61 -6.52 -7.26
C LYS A 108 5.99 -5.14 -7.04
N ALA A 109 5.27 -4.62 -8.03
CA ALA A 109 4.57 -3.35 -7.94
C ALA A 109 3.59 -3.32 -6.76
N TYR A 110 2.82 -4.40 -6.59
CA TYR A 110 1.97 -4.59 -5.42
C TYR A 110 2.78 -4.57 -4.12
N GLY A 111 3.91 -5.30 -4.04
CA GLY A 111 4.79 -5.30 -2.88
C GLY A 111 5.33 -3.91 -2.52
N VAL A 112 5.71 -3.11 -3.53
CA VAL A 112 6.14 -1.71 -3.35
C VAL A 112 4.98 -0.90 -2.77
N ALA A 113 3.82 -0.87 -3.43
CA ALA A 113 2.65 -0.11 -3.00
C ALA A 113 2.21 -0.51 -1.58
N ALA A 114 2.21 -1.81 -1.28
CA ALA A 114 1.86 -2.35 0.03
C ALA A 114 2.86 -1.97 1.12
N SER A 115 4.14 -1.73 0.78
CA SER A 115 5.17 -1.35 1.74
C SER A 115 5.12 0.13 2.14
N LEU A 116 4.57 1.00 1.29
CA LEU A 116 4.57 2.44 1.50
C LEU A 116 3.90 2.83 2.82
N THR A 117 4.43 3.87 3.46
CA THR A 117 3.84 4.38 4.70
C THR A 117 2.64 5.26 4.39
N PRO A 118 1.48 4.99 5.03
CA PRO A 118 0.31 5.84 4.91
C PRO A 118 0.52 7.25 5.40
N THR A 119 0.05 8.19 4.59
CA THR A 119 -0.25 9.56 5.01
C THR A 119 -1.51 9.60 5.87
N GLN A 120 -2.47 8.71 5.62
CA GLN A 120 -3.71 8.61 6.39
C GLN A 120 -4.18 7.15 6.51
N THR A 121 -4.58 6.77 7.71
CA THR A 121 -5.00 5.41 8.07
C THR A 121 -6.47 5.34 8.46
N GLY A 122 -7.03 4.13 8.46
CA GLY A 122 -8.37 3.86 8.98
C GLY A 122 -9.51 4.37 8.10
N LEU A 123 -9.28 4.55 6.80
CA LEU A 123 -10.33 4.88 5.85
C LEU A 123 -11.33 3.72 5.68
N GLY A 124 -12.55 4.09 5.33
CA GLY A 124 -13.64 3.17 5.01
C GLY A 124 -14.44 3.68 3.82
N GLU A 125 -15.23 4.73 4.02
CA GLU A 125 -15.97 5.40 2.96
C GLU A 125 -15.13 6.51 2.32
N LEU A 126 -15.10 6.55 0.98
CA LEU A 126 -14.36 7.55 0.19
C LEU A 126 -15.27 8.62 -0.41
N ASP A 127 -16.59 8.47 -0.30
CA ASP A 127 -17.56 9.44 -0.81
C ASP A 127 -17.39 10.85 -0.25
N GLY A 128 -17.44 11.83 -1.16
CA GLY A 128 -17.33 13.25 -0.85
C GLY A 128 -15.92 13.70 -0.48
N LEU A 129 -14.94 12.78 -0.40
CA LEU A 129 -13.57 13.15 -0.07
C LEU A 129 -12.91 13.89 -1.24
N SER A 130 -12.04 14.84 -0.89
CA SER A 130 -11.10 15.49 -1.80
C SER A 130 -9.70 15.26 -1.24
N LEU A 131 -8.97 14.33 -1.85
CA LEU A 131 -7.69 13.84 -1.36
C LEU A 131 -6.55 14.49 -2.13
N THR A 132 -5.60 15.07 -1.40
CA THR A 132 -4.31 15.51 -1.92
C THR A 132 -3.41 14.30 -2.19
N PRO A 133 -2.24 14.46 -2.83
CA PRO A 133 -1.36 13.33 -3.12
C PRO A 133 -0.89 12.66 -1.83
N GLY A 134 -0.81 11.32 -1.82
CA GLY A 134 -0.46 10.57 -0.61
C GLY A 134 -0.82 9.09 -0.65
N VAL A 135 -0.51 8.42 0.46
CA VAL A 135 -0.79 7.00 0.67
C VAL A 135 -1.93 6.87 1.69
N TYR A 136 -2.95 6.12 1.33
CA TYR A 136 -4.23 6.03 2.03
C TYR A 136 -4.53 4.58 2.37
N ASP A 137 -4.64 4.22 3.64
CA ASP A 137 -5.01 2.86 4.04
C ASP A 137 -6.34 2.76 4.78
N GLY A 138 -6.96 1.60 4.63
CA GLY A 138 -8.21 1.24 5.30
C GLY A 138 -8.40 -0.27 5.35
N GLY A 139 -9.44 -0.69 6.06
CA GLY A 139 -9.89 -2.07 6.08
C GLY A 139 -10.53 -2.46 4.74
N ALA A 140 -11.86 -2.38 4.70
CA ALA A 140 -12.59 -2.32 3.45
C ALA A 140 -12.71 -0.85 3.02
N LEU A 141 -12.43 -0.57 1.75
CA LEU A 141 -12.68 0.72 1.13
C LEU A 141 -13.95 0.64 0.28
N ALA A 142 -14.74 1.71 0.29
CA ALA A 142 -15.98 1.79 -0.45
C ALA A 142 -16.18 3.17 -1.10
N LEU A 143 -16.95 3.16 -2.17
CA LEU A 143 -17.62 4.31 -2.78
C LEU A 143 -19.07 3.90 -3.01
N ALA A 144 -20.04 4.67 -2.52
CA ALA A 144 -21.45 4.33 -2.70
C ALA A 144 -21.92 4.56 -4.15
N ASP A 145 -23.13 4.09 -4.45
CA ASP A 145 -23.81 4.37 -5.71
C ASP A 145 -23.94 5.88 -5.92
N THR A 146 -23.58 6.35 -7.13
CA THR A 146 -23.49 7.77 -7.49
C THR A 146 -22.52 8.60 -6.64
N GLY A 147 -21.67 7.91 -5.88
CA GLY A 147 -20.62 8.48 -5.06
C GLY A 147 -19.59 9.29 -5.86
N GLN A 148 -18.82 10.11 -5.16
CA GLN A 148 -17.75 10.88 -5.79
C GLN A 148 -16.52 10.95 -4.89
N LEU A 149 -15.36 10.62 -5.46
CA LEU A 149 -14.05 10.89 -4.87
C LEU A 149 -13.31 11.89 -5.76
N THR A 150 -12.72 12.92 -5.16
CA THR A 150 -11.87 13.88 -5.88
C THR A 150 -10.41 13.65 -5.53
N LEU A 151 -9.55 13.53 -6.55
CA LEU A 151 -8.09 13.48 -6.40
C LEU A 151 -7.55 14.82 -6.91
N ALA A 152 -7.03 15.63 -6.00
CA ALA A 152 -6.61 17.01 -6.27
C ALA A 152 -5.10 17.15 -6.19
N GLY A 153 -4.45 17.33 -7.35
CA GLY A 153 -2.99 17.50 -7.41
C GLY A 153 -2.50 17.95 -8.78
N SER A 154 -1.18 17.97 -8.95
CA SER A 154 -0.48 18.32 -10.18
C SER A 154 -0.14 17.07 -11.01
N ALA A 155 0.46 17.25 -12.19
CA ALA A 155 0.89 16.15 -13.06
C ALA A 155 1.84 15.13 -12.38
N GLU A 156 2.63 15.58 -11.39
CA GLU A 156 3.59 14.74 -10.63
C GLU A 156 2.97 14.09 -9.40
N SER A 157 1.70 14.35 -9.12
CA SER A 157 1.02 13.86 -7.93
C SER A 157 0.71 12.39 -8.04
N VAL A 158 0.87 11.67 -6.92
CA VAL A 158 0.66 10.23 -6.84
C VAL A 158 -0.27 9.89 -5.67
N TRP A 159 -1.18 8.94 -5.90
CA TRP A 159 -2.09 8.39 -4.91
C TRP A 159 -1.91 6.87 -4.86
N VAL A 160 -1.77 6.33 -3.65
CA VAL A 160 -1.79 4.89 -3.42
C VAL A 160 -2.84 4.59 -2.37
N PHE A 161 -3.88 3.85 -2.75
CA PHE A 161 -4.86 3.31 -1.84
C PHE A 161 -4.42 1.90 -1.45
N ARG A 162 -4.58 1.55 -0.17
CA ARG A 162 -4.30 0.22 0.36
C ARG A 162 -5.53 -0.26 1.11
N ALA A 163 -6.32 -1.11 0.45
CA ALA A 163 -7.41 -1.82 1.12
C ALA A 163 -6.85 -3.12 1.72
N ALA A 164 -6.92 -3.28 3.05
CA ALA A 164 -6.57 -4.54 3.70
C ALA A 164 -7.58 -5.66 3.40
N SER A 165 -8.76 -5.30 2.86
CA SER A 165 -9.81 -6.21 2.45
C SER A 165 -10.34 -5.84 1.04
N SER A 166 -11.62 -5.54 0.89
CA SER A 166 -12.24 -5.20 -0.40
C SER A 166 -12.12 -3.74 -0.75
N LEU A 167 -12.11 -3.45 -2.05
CA LEU A 167 -12.52 -2.16 -2.62
C LEU A 167 -13.86 -2.38 -3.33
N THR A 168 -14.91 -1.69 -2.90
CA THR A 168 -16.23 -1.74 -3.53
C THR A 168 -16.56 -0.40 -4.16
N ILE A 169 -16.85 -0.38 -5.46
CA ILE A 169 -17.23 0.83 -6.18
C ILE A 169 -18.68 0.69 -6.63
N GLY A 170 -19.53 1.59 -6.13
CA GLY A 170 -20.94 1.67 -6.49
C GLY A 170 -21.17 2.01 -7.95
N SER A 171 -22.40 1.77 -8.41
CA SER A 171 -22.82 2.09 -9.76
C SER A 171 -22.93 3.61 -9.92
N GLY A 172 -22.41 4.14 -11.04
CA GLY A 172 -22.48 5.57 -11.33
C GLY A 172 -21.54 6.46 -10.51
N THR A 173 -20.64 5.86 -9.72
CA THR A 173 -19.57 6.59 -9.01
C THR A 173 -18.68 7.35 -9.97
N ARG A 174 -18.13 8.48 -9.50
CA ARG A 174 -17.14 9.29 -10.24
C ARG A 174 -15.87 9.46 -9.42
N ILE A 175 -14.72 9.11 -10.01
CA ILE A 175 -13.41 9.50 -9.51
C ILE A 175 -12.95 10.69 -10.35
N VAL A 176 -12.94 11.87 -9.74
CA VAL A 176 -12.67 13.15 -10.41
C VAL A 176 -11.22 13.55 -10.14
N ILE A 177 -10.39 13.56 -11.18
CA ILE A 177 -9.00 13.99 -11.09
C ILE A 177 -8.93 15.47 -11.51
N THR A 178 -8.34 16.31 -10.66
CA THR A 178 -8.29 17.77 -10.85
C THR A 178 -6.87 18.30 -10.72
N GLY A 179 -6.65 19.55 -11.13
CA GLY A 179 -5.35 20.24 -10.98
C GLY A 179 -4.27 19.84 -11.98
N GLY A 180 -4.62 19.04 -12.99
CA GLY A 180 -3.70 18.52 -14.00
C GLY A 180 -3.04 17.19 -13.62
N ALA A 181 -3.48 16.56 -12.54
CA ALA A 181 -3.09 15.20 -12.19
C ALA A 181 -3.50 14.16 -13.24
N SER A 182 -2.77 13.04 -13.26
CA SER A 182 -2.97 11.93 -14.20
C SER A 182 -3.49 10.69 -13.49
N SER A 183 -4.41 9.95 -14.13
CA SER A 183 -4.85 8.64 -13.66
C SER A 183 -3.72 7.61 -13.66
N CYS A 184 -2.66 7.80 -14.45
CA CYS A 184 -1.48 6.92 -14.45
C CYS A 184 -0.73 6.92 -13.12
N ASN A 185 -1.01 7.90 -12.25
CA ASN A 185 -0.38 8.03 -10.95
C ASN A 185 -1.34 7.66 -9.79
N VAL A 186 -2.40 6.90 -10.09
CA VAL A 186 -3.38 6.46 -9.09
C VAL A 186 -3.34 4.94 -9.02
N PHE A 187 -2.98 4.42 -7.86
CA PHE A 187 -2.82 2.99 -7.58
C PHE A 187 -3.79 2.59 -6.48
N TRP A 188 -4.39 1.41 -6.61
CA TRP A 188 -5.43 0.89 -5.72
C TRP A 188 -5.00 -0.43 -5.06
#